data_AF-A0A6C1B104-F1
#
_entry.id   AF-A0A6C1B104-F1
#
_cell.length_a   1.000
_cell.length_b   1.000
_cell.length_c   1.000
_cell.angle_alpha   90.00
_cell.angle_beta   90.00
_cell.angle_gamma   90.00
#
_symmetry.space_group_name_H-M   'P 1'
#
loop_
_entity.id
_entity.type
_entity.pdbx_description
1 polymer ?
#
loop_
_entity_poly.entity_id
_entity_poly.type
_entity_poly.pdbx_seq_one_letter_code
_entity_poly.pdbx_strand_id
1 'polypeptide(L)'
;MLDAGPAARAIAWLAGEPSTDPAADLPEMLRQIETLMGADEVGPLQLHRALELFRLRVHDVQEVVVPRLTARALPLPSDLFNAVSALERITTAMASGFARVLADPGGGVITQRRKPEVLATLALELLTDALWLAGLKGSAPRAGLWHEAHRVFHMASVAAGSPKLPAELPRGPVQGAYKRLLALAAAQPESLTARELEWTVRYLEQCAWRAELSMHAKAGIETWDYWIDPAQDAGPIAMVRRSPPPVDGMIYFSAAELARGATGHLERIDKATDAGGDVIPGANLPELPVGLPAGDITKLLRTLRERWAMPPRREHMRRRNQYDVEVCIGLRSIWRLKHAGEEAAKILHWRVVNESPGGYAIMCVEANPDLLAAGMVVALRSQVGAHWSVCVVRWIRSDAPSQVEVGLQTISNESTPIRVGFRGGDDPGEMMPALVLPPIPGVRNHQAILAPSGAYRSRRFILIHESERIYVAQGRLLSLDMQTAHVELFQFEYDPYPL
;
A
#
# COMPACT_ATOMS: atom_id res chain seq x y z
N MET A 1 -12.53 -46.59 14.61
CA MET A 1 -12.73 -45.16 14.36
C MET A 1 -13.17 -45.03 12.92
N LEU A 2 -14.48 -44.85 12.68
CA LEU A 2 -15.00 -44.56 11.34
C LEU A 2 -14.32 -43.28 10.83
N ASP A 3 -13.83 -43.31 9.60
CA ASP A 3 -13.12 -42.20 8.97
C ASP A 3 -14.04 -40.97 8.96
N ALA A 4 -13.79 -40.02 9.85
CA ALA A 4 -14.62 -38.83 9.97
C ALA A 4 -14.50 -38.04 8.66
N GLY A 5 -15.63 -37.65 8.07
CA GLY A 5 -15.62 -36.88 6.82
C GLY A 5 -14.81 -35.58 6.92
N PRO A 6 -14.37 -34.98 5.80
CA PRO A 6 -13.48 -33.82 5.75
C PRO A 6 -13.89 -32.67 6.67
N ALA A 7 -15.18 -32.32 6.70
CA ALA A 7 -15.68 -31.26 7.58
C ALA A 7 -15.58 -31.60 9.07
N ALA A 8 -15.85 -32.85 9.46
CA ALA A 8 -15.73 -33.27 10.85
C ALA A 8 -14.27 -33.24 11.32
N ARG A 9 -13.32 -33.65 10.46
CA ARG A 9 -11.88 -33.55 10.74
C ARG A 9 -11.40 -32.11 10.90
N ALA A 10 -11.79 -31.22 9.98
CA ALA A 10 -11.42 -29.81 10.06
C ALA A 10 -11.99 -29.14 11.32
N ILE A 11 -13.27 -29.39 11.65
CA ILE A 11 -13.90 -28.85 12.86
C ILE A 11 -13.24 -29.40 14.13
N ALA A 12 -12.92 -30.70 14.17
CA ALA A 12 -12.24 -31.30 15.31
C ALA A 12 -10.83 -30.71 15.51
N TRP A 13 -10.10 -30.47 14.41
CA TRP A 13 -8.80 -29.80 14.46
C TRP A 13 -8.92 -28.35 14.96
N LEU A 14 -9.87 -27.58 14.44
CA LEU A 14 -10.11 -26.19 14.86
C LEU A 14 -10.55 -26.06 16.32
N ALA A 15 -11.20 -27.08 16.87
CA ALA A 15 -11.58 -27.16 18.28
C ALA A 15 -10.41 -27.54 19.21
N GLY A 16 -9.31 -28.04 18.65
CA GLY A 16 -8.08 -28.33 19.40
C GLY A 16 -7.36 -27.06 19.82
N GLU A 17 -6.52 -27.18 20.86
CA GLU A 17 -5.69 -26.08 21.36
C GLU A 17 -4.72 -25.61 20.26
N PRO A 18 -4.65 -24.30 19.96
CA PRO A 18 -3.66 -23.76 19.03
C PRO A 18 -2.23 -24.00 19.48
N SER A 19 -1.29 -24.02 18.53
CA SER A 19 0.14 -23.94 18.85
C SER A 19 0.44 -22.66 19.65
N THR A 20 1.44 -22.73 20.54
CA THR A 20 1.95 -21.56 21.27
C THR A 20 2.46 -20.46 20.33
N ASP A 21 2.98 -20.81 19.15
CA ASP A 21 3.15 -19.88 18.03
C ASP A 21 2.07 -20.16 16.97
N PRO A 22 1.01 -19.33 16.87
CA PRO A 22 -0.07 -19.54 15.91
C PRO A 22 0.41 -19.58 14.44
N ALA A 23 1.54 -18.95 14.13
CA ALA A 23 2.12 -19.02 12.78
C ALA A 23 2.57 -20.44 12.40
N ALA A 24 2.92 -21.28 13.38
CA ALA A 24 3.32 -22.67 13.15
C ALA A 24 2.15 -23.55 12.67
N ASP A 25 0.91 -23.16 12.96
CA ASP A 25 -0.29 -23.90 12.54
C ASP A 25 -0.66 -23.66 11.07
N LEU A 26 -0.05 -22.67 10.40
CA LEU A 26 -0.42 -22.26 9.04
C LEU A 26 -0.36 -23.37 7.98
N PRO A 27 0.68 -24.22 7.92
CA PRO A 27 0.73 -25.30 6.94
C PRO A 27 -0.41 -26.31 7.12
N GLU A 28 -0.73 -26.65 8.36
CA GLU A 28 -1.81 -27.57 8.68
C GLU A 28 -3.18 -26.92 8.44
N MET A 29 -3.36 -25.66 8.81
CA MET A 29 -4.57 -24.89 8.53
C MET A 29 -4.86 -24.83 7.03
N LEU A 30 -3.84 -24.55 6.23
CA LEU A 30 -3.92 -24.53 4.77
C LEU A 30 -4.34 -25.89 4.23
N ARG A 31 -3.73 -26.98 4.72
CA ARG A 31 -4.09 -28.34 4.32
C ARG A 31 -5.55 -28.66 4.65
N GLN A 32 -6.01 -28.27 5.84
CA GLN A 32 -7.38 -28.53 6.30
C GLN A 32 -8.41 -27.77 5.45
N ILE A 33 -8.17 -26.49 5.13
CA ILE A 33 -9.10 -25.73 4.29
C ILE A 33 -9.11 -26.21 2.84
N GLU A 34 -7.96 -26.57 2.27
CA GLU A 34 -7.89 -27.11 0.90
C GLU A 34 -8.62 -28.46 0.81
N THR A 35 -8.44 -29.33 1.81
CA THR A 35 -9.16 -30.61 1.90
C THR A 35 -10.67 -30.38 2.03
N LEU A 36 -11.09 -29.40 2.84
CA LEU A 36 -12.50 -29.05 3.02
C LEU A 36 -13.11 -28.51 1.72
N MET A 37 -12.39 -27.64 1.02
CA MET A 37 -12.87 -27.00 -0.22
C MET A 37 -12.92 -27.95 -1.40
N GLY A 38 -12.02 -28.93 -1.47
CA GLY A 38 -11.98 -29.96 -2.51
C GLY A 38 -12.94 -31.15 -2.32
N ALA A 39 -13.71 -31.18 -1.22
CA ALA A 39 -14.62 -32.28 -0.93
C ALA A 39 -16.06 -31.98 -1.40
N ASP A 40 -16.56 -32.82 -2.32
CA ASP A 40 -17.93 -32.72 -2.86
C ASP A 40 -19.00 -33.10 -1.84
N GLU A 41 -18.67 -34.02 -0.92
CA GLU A 41 -19.58 -34.56 0.10
C GLU A 41 -19.89 -33.57 1.25
N VAL A 42 -19.20 -32.42 1.30
CA VAL A 42 -19.40 -31.42 2.34
C VAL A 42 -20.62 -30.55 2.02
N GLY A 43 -21.68 -30.70 2.81
CA GLY A 43 -22.89 -29.91 2.66
C GLY A 43 -22.71 -28.43 3.06
N PRO A 44 -23.54 -27.50 2.53
CA PRO A 44 -23.41 -26.05 2.77
C PRO A 44 -23.40 -25.64 4.25
N LEU A 45 -24.19 -26.33 5.10
CA LEU A 45 -24.22 -26.07 6.54
C LEU A 45 -22.89 -26.46 7.23
N GLN A 46 -22.31 -27.60 6.86
CA GLN A 46 -21.03 -28.06 7.41
C GLN A 46 -19.89 -27.15 6.96
N LEU A 47 -19.88 -26.76 5.68
CA LEU A 47 -18.92 -25.81 5.12
C LEU A 47 -18.97 -24.47 5.86
N HIS A 48 -20.15 -23.86 5.96
CA HIS A 48 -20.33 -22.60 6.69
C HIS A 48 -19.82 -22.66 8.13
N ARG A 49 -20.15 -23.74 8.86
CA ARG A 49 -19.69 -23.92 10.24
C ARG A 49 -18.17 -24.01 10.35
N ALA A 50 -17.53 -24.75 9.45
CA ALA A 50 -16.08 -24.85 9.43
C ALA A 50 -15.43 -23.50 9.09
N LEU A 51 -15.96 -22.77 8.10
CA LEU A 51 -15.46 -21.43 7.70
C LEU A 51 -15.51 -20.42 8.84
N GLU A 52 -16.60 -20.40 9.62
CA GLU A 52 -16.71 -19.53 10.80
C GLU A 52 -15.62 -19.83 11.85
N LEU A 53 -15.27 -21.11 12.05
CA LEU A 53 -14.19 -21.51 12.96
C LEU A 53 -12.80 -21.17 12.39
N PHE A 54 -12.58 -21.36 11.08
CA PHE A 54 -11.36 -20.92 10.42
C PHE A 54 -11.16 -19.42 10.55
N ARG A 55 -12.23 -18.61 10.45
CA ARG A 55 -12.15 -17.16 10.58
C ARG A 55 -11.62 -16.70 11.94
N LEU A 56 -12.07 -17.34 13.02
CA LEU A 56 -11.54 -17.08 14.36
C LEU A 56 -10.04 -17.42 14.41
N ARG A 57 -9.65 -18.60 13.91
CA ARG A 57 -8.25 -19.02 13.93
C ARG A 57 -7.35 -18.14 13.04
N VAL A 58 -7.83 -17.70 11.88
CA VAL A 58 -7.09 -16.79 10.99
C VAL A 58 -6.85 -15.46 11.69
N HIS A 59 -7.86 -14.92 12.39
CA HIS A 59 -7.72 -13.69 13.16
C HIS A 59 -6.62 -13.83 14.23
N ASP A 60 -6.62 -14.92 15.01
CA ASP A 60 -5.58 -15.17 16.03
C ASP A 60 -4.17 -15.22 15.41
N VAL A 61 -4.03 -15.82 14.23
CA VAL A 61 -2.75 -15.85 13.51
C VAL A 61 -2.35 -14.48 12.98
N GLN A 62 -3.31 -13.70 12.46
CA GLN A 62 -3.06 -12.34 11.97
C GLN A 62 -2.53 -11.43 13.09
N GLU A 63 -3.12 -11.49 14.28
CA GLU A 63 -2.66 -10.72 15.47
C GLU A 63 -1.19 -10.99 15.82
N VAL A 64 -0.66 -12.17 15.48
CA VAL A 64 0.73 -12.55 15.74
C VAL A 64 1.65 -12.25 14.55
N VAL A 65 1.21 -12.54 13.33
CA VAL A 65 2.05 -12.44 12.12
C VAL A 65 2.16 -10.99 11.65
N VAL A 66 1.07 -10.22 11.67
CA VAL A 66 1.02 -8.85 11.11
C VAL A 66 2.01 -7.90 11.80
N PRO A 67 2.14 -7.87 13.14
CA PRO A 67 3.16 -7.05 13.79
C PRO A 67 4.58 -7.37 13.32
N ARG A 68 4.90 -8.66 13.08
CA ARG A 68 6.21 -9.09 12.55
C ARG A 68 6.47 -8.54 11.14
N LEU A 69 5.44 -8.35 10.32
CA LEU A 69 5.53 -7.78 8.97
C LEU A 69 5.69 -6.27 8.99
N THR A 70 4.91 -5.57 9.80
CA THR A 70 4.94 -4.10 9.86
C THR A 70 6.27 -3.54 10.37
N ALA A 71 7.08 -4.36 11.04
CA ALA A 71 8.43 -4.01 11.50
C ALA A 71 9.52 -4.21 10.44
N ARG A 72 9.18 -4.68 9.24
CA ARG A 72 10.12 -5.16 8.23
C ARG A 72 10.01 -4.37 6.92
N ALA A 73 11.10 -4.34 6.19
CA ALA A 73 11.18 -3.81 4.84
C ALA A 73 11.17 -4.98 3.83
N LEU A 74 11.06 -4.68 2.54
CA LEU A 74 11.05 -5.71 1.50
C LEU A 74 12.47 -5.95 0.95
N PRO A 75 12.73 -7.15 0.40
CA PRO A 75 11.87 -8.34 0.45
C PRO A 75 11.82 -8.93 1.87
N LEU A 76 10.78 -9.72 2.16
CA LEU A 76 10.62 -10.36 3.46
C LEU A 76 11.54 -11.58 3.61
N PRO A 77 11.98 -11.91 4.83
CA PRO A 77 12.56 -13.22 5.14
C PRO A 77 11.64 -14.38 4.68
N SER A 78 12.23 -15.48 4.23
CA SER A 78 11.50 -16.60 3.60
C SER A 78 10.41 -17.21 4.49
N ASP A 79 10.66 -17.32 5.79
CA ASP A 79 9.68 -17.80 6.78
C ASP A 79 8.45 -16.88 6.84
N LEU A 80 8.66 -15.56 6.94
CA LEU A 80 7.57 -14.58 6.94
C LEU A 80 6.84 -14.52 5.59
N PHE A 81 7.58 -14.54 4.47
CA PHE A 81 6.99 -14.56 3.13
C PHE A 81 6.09 -15.79 2.94
N ASN A 82 6.54 -16.96 3.38
CA ASN A 82 5.77 -18.20 3.31
C ASN A 82 4.54 -18.16 4.22
N ALA A 83 4.68 -17.63 5.45
CA ALA A 83 3.57 -17.48 6.39
C ALA A 83 2.45 -16.58 5.81
N VAL A 84 2.81 -15.40 5.27
CA VAL A 84 1.83 -14.49 4.64
C VAL A 84 1.23 -15.09 3.38
N SER A 85 2.01 -15.84 2.61
CA SER A 85 1.50 -16.55 1.43
C SER A 85 0.51 -17.67 1.80
N ALA A 86 0.72 -18.36 2.92
CA ALA A 86 -0.25 -19.32 3.43
C ALA A 86 -1.52 -18.62 3.92
N LEU A 87 -1.40 -17.54 4.69
CA LEU A 87 -2.54 -16.73 5.16
C LEU A 87 -3.38 -16.19 3.99
N GLU A 88 -2.75 -15.64 2.97
CA GLU A 88 -3.43 -15.13 1.76
C GLU A 88 -4.21 -16.25 1.05
N ARG A 89 -3.62 -17.45 0.92
CA ARG A 89 -4.29 -18.63 0.33
C ARG A 89 -5.48 -19.08 1.16
N ILE A 90 -5.33 -19.19 2.48
CA ILE A 90 -6.41 -19.57 3.40
C ILE A 90 -7.56 -18.57 3.29
N THR A 91 -7.25 -17.28 3.36
CA THR A 91 -8.23 -16.19 3.27
C THR A 91 -8.99 -16.22 1.94
N THR A 92 -8.28 -16.46 0.82
CA THR A 92 -8.89 -16.58 -0.51
C THR A 92 -9.80 -17.83 -0.60
N ALA A 93 -9.36 -18.97 -0.05
CA ALA A 93 -10.15 -20.20 -0.01
C ALA A 93 -11.41 -20.02 0.86
N MET A 94 -11.32 -19.30 1.97
CA MET A 94 -12.47 -18.97 2.81
C MET A 94 -13.49 -18.09 2.09
N ALA A 95 -13.03 -17.05 1.39
CA ALA A 95 -13.90 -16.18 0.59
C ALA A 95 -14.69 -16.99 -0.44
N SER A 96 -14.00 -17.88 -1.17
CA SER A 96 -14.63 -18.81 -2.11
C SER A 96 -15.61 -19.77 -1.43
N GLY A 97 -15.28 -20.25 -0.23
CA GLY A 97 -16.17 -21.07 0.59
C GLY A 97 -17.47 -20.35 0.96
N PHE A 98 -17.40 -19.10 1.43
CA PHE A 98 -18.59 -18.30 1.72
C PHE A 98 -19.40 -18.01 0.45
N ALA A 99 -18.73 -17.77 -0.67
CA ALA A 99 -19.38 -17.59 -1.96
C ALA A 99 -20.07 -18.88 -2.48
N ARG A 100 -19.52 -20.07 -2.18
CA ARG A 100 -20.17 -21.37 -2.46
C ARG A 100 -21.44 -21.54 -1.63
N VAL A 101 -21.40 -21.21 -0.33
CA VAL A 101 -22.60 -21.23 0.55
C VAL A 101 -23.64 -20.19 0.12
N LEU A 102 -23.19 -19.04 -0.39
CA LEU A 102 -24.07 -18.01 -0.94
C LEU A 102 -24.80 -18.49 -2.21
N ALA A 103 -24.10 -19.23 -3.07
CA ALA A 103 -24.66 -19.77 -4.33
C ALA A 103 -25.69 -20.87 -4.09
N ASP A 104 -25.41 -21.75 -3.12
CA ASP A 104 -26.29 -22.82 -2.70
C ASP A 104 -26.40 -22.83 -1.17
N PRO A 105 -27.44 -22.20 -0.59
CA PRO A 105 -27.64 -22.20 0.85
C PRO A 105 -28.00 -23.60 1.41
N GLY A 106 -28.29 -24.57 0.53
CA GLY A 106 -28.75 -25.91 0.88
C GLY A 106 -30.22 -25.95 1.33
N GLY A 107 -30.69 -27.16 1.64
CA GLY A 107 -32.01 -27.38 2.22
C GLY A 107 -32.06 -27.04 3.72
N GLY A 108 -33.01 -26.18 4.14
CA GLY A 108 -33.27 -25.86 5.54
C GLY A 108 -33.56 -24.38 5.81
N VAL A 109 -33.86 -24.03 7.06
CA VAL A 109 -34.14 -22.64 7.45
C VAL A 109 -32.85 -21.80 7.39
N ILE A 110 -32.87 -20.72 6.61
CA ILE A 110 -31.78 -19.76 6.53
C ILE A 110 -31.71 -18.99 7.86
N THR A 111 -30.65 -19.25 8.61
CA THR A 111 -30.32 -18.54 9.85
C THR A 111 -29.82 -17.13 9.55
N GLN A 112 -29.92 -16.20 10.51
CA GLN A 112 -29.43 -14.81 10.36
C GLN A 112 -27.98 -14.72 9.86
N ARG A 113 -27.09 -15.60 10.34
CA ARG A 113 -25.67 -15.64 9.92
C ARG A 113 -25.44 -16.16 8.49
N ARG A 114 -26.43 -16.81 7.89
CA ARG A 114 -26.38 -17.38 6.53
C ARG A 114 -27.22 -16.57 5.54
N LYS A 115 -27.63 -15.35 5.92
CA LYS A 115 -28.28 -14.42 4.99
C LYS A 115 -27.32 -14.09 3.84
N PRO A 116 -27.81 -13.97 2.60
CA PRO A 116 -26.97 -13.65 1.44
C PRO A 116 -26.09 -12.41 1.65
N GLU A 117 -26.66 -11.34 2.21
CA GLU A 117 -25.95 -10.10 2.54
C GLU A 117 -24.77 -10.32 3.50
N VAL A 118 -24.95 -11.15 4.53
CA VAL A 118 -23.92 -11.46 5.52
C VAL A 118 -22.79 -12.26 4.88
N LEU A 119 -23.12 -13.32 4.13
CA LEU A 119 -22.13 -14.17 3.46
C LEU A 119 -21.32 -13.39 2.41
N ALA A 120 -21.99 -12.54 1.62
CA ALA A 120 -21.33 -11.70 0.64
C ALA A 120 -20.42 -10.65 1.28
N THR A 121 -20.85 -10.04 2.38
CA THR A 121 -20.03 -9.08 3.14
C THR A 121 -18.76 -9.76 3.66
N LEU A 122 -18.90 -10.92 4.33
CA LEU A 122 -17.75 -11.68 4.84
C LEU A 122 -16.78 -12.11 3.72
N ALA A 123 -17.29 -12.57 2.58
CA ALA A 123 -16.46 -12.93 1.45
C ALA A 123 -15.68 -11.74 0.88
N LEU A 124 -16.32 -10.56 0.75
CA LEU A 124 -15.66 -9.33 0.27
C LEU A 124 -14.64 -8.78 1.28
N GLU A 125 -14.90 -8.89 2.58
CA GLU A 125 -13.94 -8.54 3.63
C GLU A 125 -12.70 -9.43 3.55
N LEU A 126 -12.86 -10.75 3.41
CA LEU A 126 -11.74 -11.67 3.20
C LEU A 126 -10.96 -11.39 1.90
N LEU A 127 -11.63 -10.98 0.83
CA LEU A 127 -10.93 -10.57 -0.40
C LEU A 127 -10.18 -9.25 -0.23
N THR A 128 -10.65 -8.36 0.65
CA THR A 128 -9.92 -7.15 1.07
C THR A 128 -8.68 -7.54 1.86
N ASP A 129 -8.79 -8.48 2.80
CA ASP A 129 -7.66 -9.03 3.56
C ASP A 129 -6.63 -9.69 2.64
N ALA A 130 -7.08 -10.43 1.61
CA ALA A 130 -6.18 -11.04 0.64
C ALA A 130 -5.39 -9.97 -0.16
N LEU A 131 -6.04 -8.89 -0.61
CA LEU A 131 -5.37 -7.77 -1.27
C LEU A 131 -4.37 -7.06 -0.32
N TRP A 132 -4.75 -6.89 0.94
CA TRP A 132 -3.89 -6.32 1.98
C TRP A 132 -2.65 -7.18 2.26
N LEU A 133 -2.83 -8.49 2.46
CA LEU A 133 -1.74 -9.45 2.69
C LEU A 133 -0.79 -9.53 1.48
N ALA A 134 -1.32 -9.47 0.26
CA ALA A 134 -0.52 -9.35 -0.96
C ALA A 134 0.37 -8.09 -0.91
N GLY A 135 -0.22 -6.95 -0.56
CA GLY A 135 0.50 -5.68 -0.41
C GLY A 135 1.59 -5.73 0.67
N LEU A 136 1.32 -6.36 1.83
CA LEU A 136 2.29 -6.47 2.93
C LEU A 136 3.56 -7.25 2.55
N LYS A 137 3.45 -8.26 1.69
CA LYS A 137 4.61 -8.98 1.15
C LYS A 137 5.13 -8.42 -0.18
N GLY A 138 4.50 -7.36 -0.69
CA GLY A 138 4.84 -6.74 -1.97
C GLY A 138 4.45 -7.54 -3.20
N SER A 139 3.56 -8.53 -3.13
CA SER A 139 3.13 -9.24 -4.34
C SER A 139 1.96 -8.54 -5.03
N ALA A 140 1.75 -8.83 -6.30
CA ALA A 140 0.44 -8.62 -6.91
C ALA A 140 -0.63 -9.48 -6.19
N PRO A 141 -1.91 -9.07 -6.19
CA PRO A 141 -2.98 -9.94 -5.72
C PRO A 141 -3.00 -11.23 -6.52
N ARG A 142 -3.38 -12.34 -5.87
CA ARG A 142 -3.51 -13.65 -6.55
C ARG A 142 -4.50 -13.56 -7.71
N ALA A 143 -4.19 -14.29 -8.78
CA ALA A 143 -5.10 -14.47 -9.90
C ALA A 143 -6.47 -14.99 -9.42
N GLY A 144 -7.54 -14.41 -9.93
CA GLY A 144 -8.93 -14.70 -9.60
C GLY A 144 -9.52 -13.85 -8.48
N LEU A 145 -8.70 -13.08 -7.73
CA LEU A 145 -9.21 -12.27 -6.61
C LEU A 145 -10.29 -11.29 -7.05
N TRP A 146 -10.07 -10.58 -8.16
CA TRP A 146 -11.03 -9.58 -8.64
C TRP A 146 -12.23 -10.22 -9.28
N HIS A 147 -12.03 -11.29 -10.06
CA HIS A 147 -13.14 -12.06 -10.61
C HIS A 147 -14.09 -12.55 -9.50
N GLU A 148 -13.53 -13.10 -8.42
CA GLU A 148 -14.32 -13.56 -7.28
C GLU A 148 -15.03 -12.42 -6.56
N ALA A 149 -14.35 -11.27 -6.36
CA ALA A 149 -14.97 -10.09 -5.74
C ALA A 149 -16.17 -9.58 -6.54
N HIS A 150 -16.02 -9.46 -7.87
CA HIS A 150 -17.08 -9.03 -8.78
C HIS A 150 -18.24 -10.03 -8.79
N ARG A 151 -17.92 -11.33 -8.79
CA ARG A 151 -18.90 -12.41 -8.73
C ARG A 151 -19.73 -12.38 -7.44
N VAL A 152 -19.08 -12.26 -6.28
CA VAL A 152 -19.74 -12.17 -4.97
C VAL A 152 -20.65 -10.94 -4.89
N PHE A 153 -20.14 -9.79 -5.34
CA PHE A 153 -20.92 -8.55 -5.38
C PHE A 153 -22.17 -8.68 -6.25
N HIS A 154 -22.03 -9.30 -7.43
CA HIS A 154 -23.16 -9.58 -8.32
C HIS A 154 -24.18 -10.56 -7.69
N MET A 155 -23.72 -11.65 -7.08
CA MET A 155 -24.60 -12.63 -6.42
C MET A 155 -25.46 -12.01 -5.32
N ALA A 156 -24.87 -11.11 -4.52
CA ALA A 156 -25.61 -10.38 -3.49
C ALA A 156 -26.71 -9.50 -4.09
N SER A 157 -26.47 -8.92 -5.27
CA SER A 157 -27.47 -8.13 -6.00
C SER A 157 -28.66 -8.98 -6.44
N VAL A 158 -28.38 -10.16 -6.99
CA VAL A 158 -29.43 -11.11 -7.42
C VAL A 158 -30.26 -11.57 -6.23
N ALA A 159 -29.60 -11.92 -5.12
CA ALA A 159 -30.26 -12.38 -3.91
C ALA A 159 -31.14 -11.31 -3.23
N ALA A 160 -30.83 -10.02 -3.45
CA ALA A 160 -31.64 -8.90 -2.97
C ALA A 160 -32.92 -8.67 -3.80
N GLY A 161 -33.20 -9.49 -4.82
CA GLY A 161 -34.41 -9.43 -5.62
C GLY A 161 -34.29 -8.62 -6.92
N SER A 162 -33.07 -8.35 -7.40
CA SER A 162 -32.80 -7.76 -8.72
C SER A 162 -32.64 -8.89 -9.76
N PRO A 163 -33.70 -9.32 -10.49
CA PRO A 163 -33.73 -10.64 -11.16
C PRO A 163 -33.12 -10.65 -12.57
N LYS A 164 -32.51 -9.55 -13.02
CA LYS A 164 -31.75 -9.43 -14.28
C LYS A 164 -30.46 -8.65 -14.02
N LEU A 165 -29.43 -8.87 -14.85
CA LEU A 165 -28.14 -8.15 -14.90
C LEU A 165 -28.28 -6.74 -14.31
N PRO A 166 -27.52 -6.40 -13.26
CA PRO A 166 -28.06 -5.61 -12.15
C PRO A 166 -28.55 -4.24 -12.62
N ALA A 167 -29.86 -4.03 -12.55
CA ALA A 167 -30.46 -2.71 -12.71
C ALA A 167 -30.15 -1.80 -11.51
N GLU A 168 -29.81 -2.39 -10.36
CA GLU A 168 -29.44 -1.67 -9.13
C GLU A 168 -28.24 -2.33 -8.44
N LEU A 169 -27.40 -1.51 -7.81
CA LEU A 169 -26.28 -1.99 -6.99
C LEU A 169 -26.79 -2.52 -5.64
N PRO A 170 -26.16 -3.57 -5.06
CA PRO A 170 -26.33 -3.91 -3.65
C PRO A 170 -26.16 -2.67 -2.76
N ARG A 171 -26.95 -2.57 -1.69
CA ARG A 171 -26.87 -1.49 -0.68
C ARG A 171 -26.36 -2.06 0.65
N GLY A 172 -26.10 -1.17 1.60
CA GLY A 172 -25.74 -1.57 2.96
C GLY A 172 -24.32 -2.17 3.06
N PRO A 173 -24.10 -3.13 3.97
CA PRO A 173 -22.79 -3.72 4.27
C PRO A 173 -22.05 -4.30 3.06
N VAL A 174 -22.75 -4.98 2.13
CA VAL A 174 -22.14 -5.54 0.92
C VAL A 174 -21.50 -4.44 0.06
N GLN A 175 -22.23 -3.34 -0.13
CA GLN A 175 -21.71 -2.18 -0.86
C GLN A 175 -20.52 -1.55 -0.15
N GLY A 176 -20.58 -1.46 1.18
CA GLY A 176 -19.49 -0.96 2.02
C GLY A 176 -18.22 -1.80 1.87
N ALA A 177 -18.33 -3.13 1.95
CA ALA A 177 -17.20 -4.05 1.80
C ALA A 177 -16.58 -3.97 0.40
N TYR A 178 -17.40 -3.93 -0.65
CA TYR A 178 -16.89 -3.76 -2.02
C TYR A 178 -16.20 -2.40 -2.22
N LYS A 179 -16.78 -1.31 -1.70
CA LYS A 179 -16.13 0.02 -1.72
C LYS A 179 -14.79 0.03 -1.00
N ARG A 180 -14.65 -0.67 0.14
CA ARG A 180 -13.36 -0.80 0.85
C ARG A 180 -12.30 -1.46 -0.02
N LEU A 181 -12.63 -2.60 -0.64
CA LEU A 181 -11.73 -3.31 -1.55
C LEU A 181 -11.26 -2.40 -2.70
N LEU A 182 -12.19 -1.69 -3.34
CA LEU A 182 -11.89 -0.76 -4.43
C LEU A 182 -11.04 0.44 -3.97
N ALA A 183 -11.36 1.01 -2.81
CA ALA A 183 -10.63 2.13 -2.24
C ALA A 183 -9.19 1.76 -1.86
N LEU A 184 -8.98 0.54 -1.34
CA LEU A 184 -7.65 -0.01 -1.05
C LEU A 184 -6.83 -0.18 -2.32
N ALA A 185 -7.43 -0.74 -3.39
CA ALA A 185 -6.76 -0.85 -4.68
C ALA A 185 -6.41 0.52 -5.28
N ALA A 186 -7.32 1.50 -5.18
CA ALA A 186 -7.09 2.87 -5.64
C ALA A 186 -5.97 3.58 -4.86
N ALA A 187 -5.75 3.22 -3.59
CA ALA A 187 -4.67 3.72 -2.77
C ALA A 187 -3.27 3.24 -3.22
N GLN A 188 -3.18 2.25 -4.12
CA GLN A 188 -1.93 1.67 -4.65
C GLN A 188 -1.03 1.12 -3.54
N PRO A 189 -1.40 -0.02 -2.93
CA PRO A 189 -0.68 -0.63 -1.81
C PRO A 189 0.83 -0.80 -2.04
N GLU A 190 1.24 -1.06 -3.28
CA GLU A 190 2.65 -1.22 -3.65
C GLU A 190 3.50 0.03 -3.41
N SER A 191 2.87 1.19 -3.22
CA SER A 191 3.51 2.48 -2.99
C SER A 191 3.56 2.91 -1.53
N LEU A 192 3.09 2.06 -0.61
CA LEU A 192 3.05 2.30 0.83
C LEU A 192 4.02 1.37 1.56
N THR A 193 4.54 1.81 2.70
CA THR A 193 5.21 0.91 3.64
C THR A 193 4.21 -0.02 4.31
N ALA A 194 4.68 -1.14 4.90
CA ALA A 194 3.79 -2.09 5.58
C ALA A 194 2.98 -1.43 6.71
N ARG A 195 3.57 -0.48 7.45
CA ARG A 195 2.89 0.30 8.50
C ARG A 195 1.83 1.24 7.94
N GLU A 196 2.17 1.97 6.87
CA GLU A 196 1.20 2.85 6.20
C GLU A 196 0.03 2.05 5.61
N LEU A 197 0.30 0.86 5.06
CA LEU A 197 -0.71 -0.02 4.50
C LEU A 197 -1.65 -0.59 5.57
N GLU A 198 -1.12 -1.10 6.70
CA GLU A 198 -1.94 -1.53 7.86
C GLU A 198 -2.85 -0.40 8.35
N TRP A 199 -2.28 0.79 8.54
CA TRP A 199 -3.05 1.94 8.98
C TRP A 199 -4.13 2.34 7.96
N THR A 200 -3.80 2.28 6.67
CA THR A 200 -4.72 2.61 5.57
C THR A 200 -5.93 1.70 5.55
N VAL A 201 -5.76 0.39 5.76
CA VAL A 201 -6.88 -0.57 5.81
C VAL A 201 -7.85 -0.19 6.94
N ARG A 202 -7.33 0.07 8.14
CA ARG A 202 -8.13 0.50 9.31
C ARG A 202 -8.79 1.86 9.10
N TYR A 203 -8.12 2.77 8.41
CA TYR A 203 -8.71 4.07 8.06
C TYR A 203 -9.86 3.92 7.05
N LEU A 204 -9.72 3.03 6.07
CA LEU A 204 -10.78 2.71 5.11
C LEU A 204 -12.00 2.07 5.79
N GLU A 205 -11.84 1.40 6.92
CA GLU A 205 -12.99 0.92 7.70
C GLU A 205 -13.94 2.05 8.09
N GLN A 206 -13.39 3.23 8.36
CA GLN A 206 -14.12 4.38 8.88
C GLN A 206 -14.65 5.30 7.79
N CYS A 207 -14.04 5.29 6.59
CA CYS A 207 -14.33 6.29 5.56
C CYS A 207 -14.67 5.74 4.17
N ALA A 208 -14.42 4.45 3.86
CA ALA A 208 -14.66 3.92 2.51
C ALA A 208 -16.13 4.02 2.06
N TRP A 209 -17.07 4.05 3.00
CA TRP A 209 -18.51 4.22 2.73
C TRP A 209 -18.81 5.50 1.95
N ARG A 210 -17.96 6.52 2.05
CA ARG A 210 -18.09 7.81 1.36
C ARG A 210 -17.87 7.71 -0.15
N ALA A 211 -17.14 6.70 -0.62
CA ALA A 211 -16.92 6.51 -2.05
C ALA A 211 -18.24 6.26 -2.78
N GLU A 212 -18.32 6.65 -4.05
CA GLU A 212 -19.52 6.48 -4.85
C GLU A 212 -19.38 5.30 -5.80
N LEU A 213 -20.48 4.57 -6.01
CA LEU A 213 -20.59 3.52 -7.02
C LEU A 213 -21.80 3.82 -7.91
N SER A 214 -21.63 3.61 -9.21
CA SER A 214 -22.66 3.81 -10.22
C SER A 214 -22.56 2.75 -11.31
N MET A 215 -23.69 2.38 -11.91
CA MET A 215 -23.74 1.56 -13.14
C MET A 215 -23.69 2.41 -14.41
N HIS A 216 -23.80 3.73 -14.26
CA HIS A 216 -23.83 4.67 -15.37
C HIS A 216 -22.57 5.52 -15.37
N ALA A 217 -22.01 5.70 -16.57
CA ALA A 217 -20.93 6.64 -16.78
C ALA A 217 -21.39 8.05 -16.36
N LYS A 218 -20.54 8.75 -15.60
CA LYS A 218 -20.75 10.17 -15.35
C LYS A 218 -20.45 10.98 -16.61
N ALA A 219 -21.08 12.15 -16.73
CA ALA A 219 -20.76 13.09 -17.81
C ALA A 219 -19.39 13.74 -17.51
N GLY A 220 -18.45 13.63 -18.44
CA GLY A 220 -17.08 14.13 -18.28
C GLY A 220 -16.12 13.10 -17.69
N ILE A 221 -14.83 13.29 -17.95
CA ILE A 221 -13.76 12.46 -17.40
C ILE A 221 -13.12 13.23 -16.26
N GLU A 222 -13.37 12.80 -15.03
CA GLU A 222 -12.70 13.35 -13.86
C GLU A 222 -11.49 12.50 -13.45
N THR A 223 -10.54 13.14 -12.77
CA THR A 223 -9.27 12.50 -12.39
C THR A 223 -9.42 11.42 -11.32
N TRP A 224 -10.43 11.54 -10.47
CA TRP A 224 -10.77 10.63 -9.36
C TRP A 224 -11.78 9.54 -9.73
N ASP A 225 -12.16 9.43 -11.00
CA ASP A 225 -13.11 8.42 -11.47
C ASP A 225 -12.38 7.18 -12.02
N TYR A 226 -12.98 6.03 -11.76
CA TYR A 226 -12.48 4.71 -12.13
C TYR A 226 -13.61 3.91 -12.77
N TRP A 227 -13.24 3.02 -13.68
CA TRP A 227 -14.14 2.02 -14.24
C TRP A 227 -13.67 0.62 -13.90
N ILE A 228 -14.63 -0.29 -13.85
CA ILE A 228 -14.44 -1.70 -13.51
C ILE A 228 -15.24 -2.50 -14.54
N ASP A 229 -14.57 -3.47 -15.15
CA ASP A 229 -15.23 -4.50 -15.96
C ASP A 229 -15.43 -5.75 -15.08
N PRO A 230 -16.66 -6.06 -14.64
CA PRO A 230 -16.92 -7.21 -13.79
C PRO A 230 -16.57 -8.56 -14.45
N ALA A 231 -16.41 -8.61 -15.77
CA ALA A 231 -16.02 -9.81 -16.50
C ALA A 231 -14.50 -10.07 -16.48
N GLN A 232 -13.69 -9.09 -16.06
CA GLN A 232 -12.23 -9.21 -16.01
C GLN A 232 -11.72 -9.41 -14.59
N ASP A 233 -10.62 -10.16 -14.45
CA ASP A 233 -9.87 -10.28 -13.20
C ASP A 233 -8.99 -9.03 -12.97
N ALA A 234 -9.64 -7.88 -12.86
CA ALA A 234 -8.98 -6.59 -12.66
C ALA A 234 -9.74 -5.72 -11.66
N GLY A 235 -8.97 -4.99 -10.86
CA GLY A 235 -9.50 -3.97 -9.95
C GLY A 235 -9.92 -2.68 -10.68
N PRO A 236 -10.22 -1.62 -9.92
CA PRO A 236 -10.66 -0.35 -10.50
C PRO A 236 -9.54 0.30 -11.32
N ILE A 237 -9.88 0.73 -12.54
CA ILE A 237 -8.94 1.36 -13.47
C ILE A 237 -9.26 2.84 -13.56
N ALA A 238 -8.31 3.68 -13.15
CA ALA A 238 -8.47 5.12 -13.20
C ALA A 238 -8.69 5.58 -14.65
N MET A 239 -9.71 6.41 -14.89
CA MET A 239 -10.04 6.91 -16.22
C MET A 239 -8.88 7.69 -16.85
N VAL A 240 -8.07 8.37 -16.04
CA VAL A 240 -6.85 9.07 -16.47
C VAL A 240 -5.74 8.17 -16.99
N ARG A 241 -5.77 6.87 -16.67
CA ARG A 241 -4.79 5.89 -17.15
C ARG A 241 -5.27 5.23 -18.44
N ARG A 242 -6.57 4.94 -18.53
CA ARG A 242 -7.18 4.25 -19.66
C ARG A 242 -8.69 4.54 -19.67
N SER A 243 -9.23 4.94 -20.81
CA SER A 243 -10.68 5.05 -20.99
C SER A 243 -11.36 3.68 -20.94
N PRO A 244 -12.62 3.59 -20.49
CA PRO A 244 -13.37 2.33 -20.52
C PRO A 244 -13.57 1.85 -21.97
N PRO A 245 -13.51 0.54 -22.23
CA PRO A 245 -13.89 -0.01 -23.52
C PRO A 245 -15.39 0.20 -23.78
N PRO A 246 -15.84 0.23 -25.06
CA PRO A 246 -17.23 0.45 -25.42
C PRO A 246 -18.07 -0.83 -25.27
N VAL A 247 -18.11 -1.39 -24.06
CA VAL A 247 -18.92 -2.56 -23.71
C VAL A 247 -19.85 -2.22 -22.55
N ASP A 248 -21.03 -2.83 -22.55
CA ASP A 248 -22.03 -2.62 -21.51
C ASP A 248 -21.67 -3.36 -20.21
N GLY A 249 -22.32 -2.97 -19.10
CA GLY A 249 -22.17 -3.66 -17.81
C GLY A 249 -20.99 -3.18 -16.95
N MET A 250 -20.37 -2.06 -17.30
CA MET A 250 -19.32 -1.43 -16.50
C MET A 250 -19.86 -0.90 -15.17
N ILE A 251 -19.03 -1.01 -14.13
CA ILE A 251 -19.25 -0.34 -12.84
C ILE A 251 -18.29 0.85 -12.75
N TYR A 252 -18.79 1.98 -12.27
CA TYR A 252 -18.01 3.19 -12.06
C TYR A 252 -17.83 3.45 -10.56
N PHE A 253 -16.60 3.75 -10.17
CA PHE A 253 -16.19 4.05 -8.80
C PHE A 253 -15.58 5.44 -8.75
N SER A 254 -16.03 6.28 -7.81
CA SER A 254 -15.48 7.62 -7.62
C SER A 254 -14.82 7.74 -6.25
N ALA A 255 -13.55 8.12 -6.25
CA ALA A 255 -12.75 8.33 -5.03
C ALA A 255 -12.77 9.79 -4.54
N ALA A 256 -13.56 10.68 -5.17
CA ALA A 256 -13.61 12.11 -4.88
C ALA A 256 -13.91 12.41 -3.40
N GLU A 257 -14.89 11.72 -2.82
CA GLU A 257 -15.29 11.89 -1.42
C GLU A 257 -14.26 11.34 -0.42
N LEU A 258 -13.45 10.35 -0.84
CA LEU A 258 -12.32 9.85 -0.04
C LEU A 258 -11.22 10.91 0.02
N ALA A 259 -10.88 11.51 -1.12
CA ALA A 259 -9.91 12.59 -1.19
C ALA A 259 -10.37 13.82 -0.39
N ARG A 260 -11.65 14.22 -0.50
CA ARG A 260 -12.23 15.30 0.32
C ARG A 260 -12.22 14.96 1.81
N GLY A 261 -12.54 13.72 2.18
CA GLY A 261 -12.44 13.24 3.55
C GLY A 261 -11.02 13.34 4.11
N ALA A 262 -10.01 12.92 3.34
CA ALA A 262 -8.61 13.05 3.72
C ALA A 262 -8.18 14.50 3.89
N THR A 263 -8.61 15.41 3.01
CA THR A 263 -8.39 16.86 3.17
C THR A 263 -9.01 17.39 4.47
N GLY A 264 -10.25 17.02 4.79
CA GLY A 264 -10.89 17.42 6.04
C GLY A 264 -10.21 16.88 7.30
N HIS A 265 -9.59 15.69 7.23
CA HIS A 265 -8.75 15.17 8.32
C HIS A 265 -7.43 15.95 8.46
N LEU A 266 -6.77 16.28 7.35
CA LEU A 266 -5.55 17.10 7.36
C LEU A 266 -5.80 18.47 8.01
N GLU A 267 -6.88 19.16 7.63
CA GLU A 267 -7.25 20.45 8.22
C GLU A 267 -7.53 20.36 9.72
N ARG A 268 -8.06 19.24 10.21
CA ARG A 268 -8.28 19.02 11.64
C ARG A 268 -7.00 18.75 12.40
N ILE A 269 -6.06 17.99 11.82
CA ILE A 269 -4.73 17.78 12.40
C ILE A 269 -3.99 19.11 12.47
N ASP A 270 -4.00 19.90 11.39
CA ASP A 270 -3.34 21.21 11.33
C ASP A 270 -3.92 22.14 12.41
N LYS A 271 -5.26 22.26 12.52
CA LYS A 271 -5.92 23.05 13.57
C LYS A 271 -5.57 22.60 15.00
N ALA A 272 -5.53 21.29 15.24
CA ALA A 272 -5.20 20.76 16.56
C ALA A 272 -3.74 21.02 16.93
N THR A 273 -2.84 20.95 15.94
CA THR A 273 -1.41 21.27 16.10
C THR A 273 -1.21 22.77 16.36
N ASP A 274 -1.89 23.64 15.60
CA ASP A 274 -1.81 25.10 15.75
C ASP A 274 -2.33 25.58 17.12
N ALA A 275 -3.28 24.86 17.71
CA ALA A 275 -3.80 25.13 19.05
C ALA A 275 -2.79 24.76 20.17
N GLY A 276 -1.61 24.25 19.84
CA GLY A 276 -0.57 23.86 20.78
C GLY A 276 -0.87 22.57 21.55
N GLY A 277 -1.84 21.77 21.08
CA GLY A 277 -2.19 20.49 21.69
C GLY A 277 -1.48 19.32 21.02
N ASP A 278 -1.12 18.30 21.81
CA ASP A 278 -0.66 17.03 21.27
C ASP A 278 -1.79 16.35 20.47
N VAL A 279 -1.52 16.01 19.22
CA VAL A 279 -2.47 15.29 18.37
C VAL A 279 -2.34 13.80 18.63
N ILE A 280 -3.37 13.21 19.25
CA ILE A 280 -3.40 11.79 19.64
C ILE A 280 -4.55 11.10 18.88
N PRO A 281 -4.24 10.39 17.77
CA PRO A 281 -5.22 9.63 17.00
C PRO A 281 -6.03 8.67 17.89
N GLY A 282 -7.32 8.53 17.63
CA GLY A 282 -8.23 7.69 18.41
C GLY A 282 -8.70 8.31 19.75
N ALA A 283 -8.02 9.34 20.25
CA ALA A 283 -8.40 10.05 21.46
C ALA A 283 -9.06 11.40 21.15
N ASN A 284 -8.27 12.42 20.75
CA ASN A 284 -8.82 13.72 20.37
C ASN A 284 -9.24 13.80 18.89
N LEU A 285 -8.88 12.79 18.09
CA LEU A 285 -9.36 12.57 16.72
C LEU A 285 -9.86 11.12 16.59
N PRO A 286 -11.07 10.79 17.07
CA PRO A 286 -11.57 9.41 17.12
C PRO A 286 -11.80 8.78 15.75
N GLU A 287 -11.93 9.59 14.68
CA GLU A 287 -12.05 9.13 13.30
C GLU A 287 -10.69 8.82 12.62
N LEU A 288 -9.60 8.87 13.39
CA LEU A 288 -8.27 8.46 12.93
C LEU A 288 -7.82 7.24 13.74
N PRO A 289 -7.47 6.11 13.08
CA PRO A 289 -6.92 4.95 13.77
C PRO A 289 -5.62 5.27 14.52
N VAL A 290 -5.42 4.61 15.67
CA VAL A 290 -4.13 4.56 16.37
C VAL A 290 -3.08 3.80 15.54
N GLY A 291 -1.79 3.93 15.86
CA GLY A 291 -0.71 3.10 15.28
C GLY A 291 0.37 3.88 14.52
N LEU A 292 0.09 5.14 14.17
CA LEU A 292 1.05 6.08 13.58
C LEU A 292 1.06 7.40 14.37
N PRO A 293 2.23 8.05 14.50
CA PRO A 293 2.30 9.43 14.99
C PRO A 293 1.54 10.40 14.08
N ALA A 294 1.03 11.51 14.63
CA ALA A 294 0.27 12.51 13.87
C ALA A 294 1.02 13.04 12.64
N GLY A 295 2.32 13.28 12.76
CA GLY A 295 3.16 13.73 11.64
C GLY A 295 3.20 12.73 10.48
N ASP A 296 3.22 11.43 10.77
CA ASP A 296 3.23 10.38 9.76
C ASP A 296 1.82 10.17 9.17
N ILE A 297 0.77 10.30 9.97
CA ILE A 297 -0.61 10.32 9.49
C ILE A 297 -0.82 11.47 8.51
N THR A 298 -0.31 12.67 8.81
CA THR A 298 -0.40 13.82 7.89
C THR A 298 0.27 13.52 6.54
N LYS A 299 1.46 12.93 6.54
CA LYS A 299 2.17 12.54 5.30
C LYS A 299 1.39 11.47 4.52
N LEU A 300 0.89 10.46 5.22
CA LEU A 300 0.11 9.37 4.62
C LEU A 300 -1.20 9.88 4.04
N LEU A 301 -1.95 10.71 4.77
CA LEU A 301 -3.21 11.30 4.28
C LEU A 301 -3.00 12.21 3.06
N ARG A 302 -1.89 12.97 2.99
CA ARG A 302 -1.51 13.72 1.78
C ARG A 302 -1.28 12.76 0.60
N THR A 303 -0.55 11.67 0.83
CA THR A 303 -0.31 10.62 -0.17
C THR A 303 -1.63 9.98 -0.63
N LEU A 304 -2.48 9.53 0.28
CA LEU A 304 -3.76 8.90 -0.04
C LEU A 304 -4.69 9.85 -0.78
N ARG A 305 -4.79 11.11 -0.34
CA ARG A 305 -5.54 12.16 -1.04
C ARG A 305 -5.07 12.32 -2.47
N GLU A 306 -3.76 12.37 -2.71
CA GLU A 306 -3.20 12.47 -4.07
C GLU A 306 -3.50 11.23 -4.90
N ARG A 307 -3.39 10.02 -4.34
CA ARG A 307 -3.72 8.78 -5.05
C ARG A 307 -5.19 8.69 -5.44
N TRP A 308 -6.10 9.15 -4.59
CA TRP A 308 -7.53 9.15 -4.86
C TRP A 308 -7.98 10.28 -5.77
N ALA A 309 -7.44 11.49 -5.58
CA ALA A 309 -7.80 12.66 -6.38
C ALA A 309 -7.15 12.65 -7.76
N MET A 310 -5.85 12.36 -7.83
CA MET A 310 -5.01 12.46 -9.03
C MET A 310 -4.11 11.22 -9.14
N PRO A 311 -4.68 10.06 -9.49
CA PRO A 311 -3.94 8.81 -9.56
C PRO A 311 -2.79 8.96 -10.57
N PRO A 312 -1.53 8.63 -10.20
CA PRO A 312 -0.41 8.88 -11.09
C PRO A 312 -0.58 8.13 -12.41
N ARG A 313 -0.30 8.84 -13.51
CA ARG A 313 -0.34 8.34 -14.87
C ARG A 313 1.06 8.32 -15.47
N ARG A 314 1.25 7.48 -16.48
CA ARG A 314 2.50 7.42 -17.22
C ARG A 314 2.58 8.60 -18.20
N GLU A 315 3.58 9.45 -18.03
CA GLU A 315 3.82 10.60 -18.92
C GLU A 315 4.71 10.24 -20.12
N HIS A 316 5.64 9.31 -19.93
CA HIS A 316 6.59 8.88 -20.96
C HIS A 316 6.49 7.38 -21.23
N MET A 317 6.60 7.02 -22.51
CA MET A 317 6.74 5.62 -22.92
C MET A 317 7.98 4.99 -22.27
N ARG A 318 7.81 3.79 -21.70
CA ARG A 318 8.92 3.02 -21.14
C ARG A 318 9.47 2.06 -22.18
N ARG A 319 10.79 2.02 -22.34
CA ARG A 319 11.50 1.07 -23.20
C ARG A 319 11.99 -0.09 -22.34
N ARG A 320 11.78 -1.32 -22.82
CA ARG A 320 12.27 -2.52 -22.13
C ARG A 320 13.74 -2.69 -22.47
N ASN A 321 14.60 -2.57 -21.47
CA ASN A 321 16.05 -2.71 -21.59
C ASN A 321 16.52 -3.65 -20.48
N GLN A 322 17.54 -4.46 -20.75
CA GLN A 322 18.12 -5.40 -19.79
C GLN A 322 19.63 -5.17 -19.74
N TYR A 323 20.07 -4.47 -18.70
CA TYR A 323 21.48 -4.22 -18.42
C TYR A 323 21.67 -4.04 -16.93
N ASP A 324 22.88 -4.30 -16.45
CA ASP A 324 23.20 -4.20 -15.03
C ASP A 324 23.55 -2.75 -14.66
N VAL A 325 23.18 -2.35 -13.44
CA VAL A 325 23.36 -1.02 -12.88
C VAL A 325 23.88 -1.11 -11.45
N GLU A 326 24.59 -0.09 -11.01
CA GLU A 326 25.03 0.06 -9.63
C GLU A 326 24.04 0.90 -8.84
N VAL A 327 23.81 0.50 -7.59
CA VAL A 327 22.75 1.02 -6.73
C VAL A 327 23.29 1.29 -5.33
N CYS A 328 23.00 2.47 -4.78
CA CYS A 328 23.25 2.82 -3.39
C CYS A 328 21.93 3.22 -2.72
N ILE A 329 21.55 2.50 -1.65
CA ILE A 329 20.21 2.60 -1.04
C ILE A 329 20.25 3.41 0.26
N GLY A 330 19.33 4.36 0.37
CA GLY A 330 19.09 5.17 1.56
C GLY A 330 19.85 6.50 1.56
N LEU A 331 19.18 7.57 2.01
CA LEU A 331 19.71 8.93 1.99
C LEU A 331 21.08 9.05 2.68
N ARG A 332 21.25 8.41 3.85
CA ARG A 332 22.53 8.45 4.60
C ARG A 332 23.67 7.76 3.84
N SER A 333 23.39 6.64 3.17
CA SER A 333 24.38 5.93 2.36
C SER A 333 24.78 6.75 1.12
N ILE A 334 23.79 7.37 0.46
CA ILE A 334 24.01 8.25 -0.69
C ILE A 334 24.81 9.49 -0.28
N TRP A 335 24.50 10.07 0.89
CA TRP A 335 25.26 11.17 1.44
C TRP A 335 26.72 10.78 1.68
N ARG A 336 27.00 9.62 2.30
CA ARG A 336 28.37 9.13 2.52
C ARG A 336 29.10 8.88 1.20
N LEU A 337 28.44 8.24 0.24
CA LEU A 337 28.95 8.00 -1.11
C LEU A 337 29.43 9.31 -1.75
N LYS A 338 28.63 10.37 -1.62
CA LYS A 338 28.94 11.67 -2.22
C LYS A 338 29.97 12.47 -1.43
N HIS A 339 30.00 12.32 -0.10
CA HIS A 339 30.85 13.10 0.78
C HIS A 339 32.26 12.49 0.95
N ALA A 340 32.36 11.16 1.03
CA ALA A 340 33.59 10.44 1.36
C ALA A 340 34.00 9.42 0.27
N GLY A 341 33.28 9.36 -0.85
CA GLY A 341 33.60 8.48 -1.98
C GLY A 341 32.96 7.09 -1.91
N GLU A 342 33.24 6.27 -2.93
CA GLU A 342 32.56 4.97 -3.16
C GLU A 342 32.82 3.94 -2.05
N GLU A 343 34.01 3.95 -1.45
CA GLU A 343 34.39 3.03 -0.37
C GLU A 343 33.59 3.29 0.93
N ALA A 344 32.99 4.47 1.08
CA ALA A 344 32.21 4.86 2.25
C ALA A 344 30.75 4.38 2.20
N ALA A 345 30.32 3.71 1.13
CA ALA A 345 28.96 3.24 0.94
C ALA A 345 28.89 1.82 0.36
N LYS A 346 27.82 1.10 0.69
CA LYS A 346 27.55 -0.21 0.10
C LYS A 346 26.93 -0.03 -1.29
N ILE A 347 27.66 -0.43 -2.33
CA ILE A 347 27.20 -0.45 -3.72
C ILE A 347 26.69 -1.86 -4.06
N LEU A 348 25.49 -1.95 -4.62
CA LEU A 348 24.82 -3.18 -5.04
C LEU A 348 24.70 -3.22 -6.56
N HIS A 349 24.63 -4.41 -7.15
CA HIS A 349 24.46 -4.61 -8.59
C HIS A 349 23.09 -5.19 -8.90
N TRP A 350 22.27 -4.43 -9.62
CA TRP A 350 20.89 -4.77 -9.95
C TRP A 350 20.70 -4.71 -11.46
N ARG A 351 19.54 -5.16 -11.96
CA ARG A 351 19.25 -5.15 -13.40
C ARG A 351 18.11 -4.21 -13.73
N VAL A 352 18.28 -3.38 -14.76
CA VAL A 352 17.17 -2.62 -15.34
C VAL A 352 16.23 -3.57 -16.07
N VAL A 353 14.93 -3.40 -15.87
CA VAL A 353 13.85 -4.12 -16.56
C VAL A 353 13.24 -3.24 -17.65
N ASN A 354 13.04 -1.97 -17.34
CA ASN A 354 12.58 -0.94 -18.27
C ASN A 354 12.96 0.46 -17.77
N GLU A 355 12.96 1.44 -18.67
CA GLU A 355 13.29 2.83 -18.35
C GLU A 355 12.51 3.83 -19.20
N SER A 356 12.40 5.06 -18.70
CA SER A 356 11.97 6.25 -19.44
C SER A 356 12.73 7.49 -18.91
N PRO A 357 12.59 8.66 -19.54
CA PRO A 357 13.23 9.88 -19.03
C PRO A 357 12.85 10.23 -17.57
N GLY A 358 11.68 9.77 -17.11
CA GLY A 358 11.20 10.01 -15.74
C GLY A 358 11.64 8.98 -14.70
N GLY A 359 12.32 7.89 -15.09
CA GLY A 359 12.84 6.91 -14.15
C GLY A 359 12.89 5.48 -14.68
N TYR A 360 13.06 4.53 -13.76
CA TYR A 360 13.45 3.16 -14.04
C TYR A 360 12.47 2.15 -13.43
N ALA A 361 12.46 0.93 -13.94
CA ALA A 361 12.13 -0.26 -13.16
C ALA A 361 13.40 -1.10 -13.09
N ILE A 362 13.81 -1.47 -11.88
CA ILE A 362 15.00 -2.28 -11.64
C ILE A 362 14.65 -3.48 -10.76
N MET A 363 15.44 -4.55 -10.86
CA MET A 363 15.17 -5.81 -10.17
C MET A 363 16.47 -6.41 -9.62
N CYS A 364 16.36 -7.06 -8.46
CA CYS A 364 17.36 -7.92 -7.87
C CYS A 364 16.73 -9.29 -7.57
N VAL A 365 17.44 -10.38 -7.89
CA VAL A 365 16.97 -11.77 -7.70
C VAL A 365 17.54 -12.46 -6.45
N GLU A 366 18.58 -11.85 -5.86
CA GLU A 366 19.26 -12.27 -4.62
C GLU A 366 19.34 -11.09 -3.65
N ALA A 367 18.23 -10.38 -3.47
CA ALA A 367 18.16 -9.28 -2.53
C ALA A 367 18.21 -9.81 -1.10
N ASN A 368 19.01 -9.15 -0.26
CA ASN A 368 18.96 -9.39 1.18
C ASN A 368 17.58 -8.97 1.71
N PRO A 369 17.04 -9.67 2.72
CA PRO A 369 15.83 -9.23 3.40
C PRO A 369 15.97 -7.83 4.01
N ASP A 370 14.84 -7.17 4.25
CA ASP A 370 14.76 -5.85 4.91
C ASP A 370 15.59 -4.74 4.23
N LEU A 371 15.63 -4.76 2.90
CA LEU A 371 16.55 -3.92 2.15
C LEU A 371 15.94 -2.57 1.74
N LEU A 372 14.65 -2.54 1.40
CA LEU A 372 14.01 -1.35 0.83
C LEU A 372 12.52 -1.22 1.18
N ALA A 373 12.05 0.02 1.23
CA ALA A 373 10.67 0.37 1.48
C ALA A 373 10.21 1.50 0.53
N ALA A 374 8.90 1.57 0.27
CA ALA A 374 8.36 2.59 -0.62
C ALA A 374 8.64 3.98 -0.04
N GLY A 375 8.96 4.94 -0.91
CA GLY A 375 9.38 6.28 -0.51
C GLY A 375 10.85 6.42 -0.11
N MET A 376 11.62 5.33 0.01
CA MET A 376 13.07 5.43 0.18
C MET A 376 13.76 6.07 -1.03
N VAL A 377 14.95 6.61 -0.80
CA VAL A 377 15.82 7.18 -1.85
C VAL A 377 16.85 6.15 -2.27
N VAL A 378 17.12 6.10 -3.55
CA VAL A 378 18.10 5.24 -4.19
C VAL A 378 18.94 6.08 -5.14
N ALA A 379 20.26 5.97 -5.08
CA ALA A 379 21.14 6.46 -6.13
C ALA A 379 21.44 5.33 -7.12
N LEU A 380 21.38 5.63 -8.40
CA LEU A 380 21.61 4.68 -9.50
C LEU A 380 22.63 5.25 -10.48
N ARG A 381 23.54 4.42 -10.99
CA ARG A 381 24.38 4.75 -12.16
C ARG A 381 24.43 3.57 -13.13
N SER A 382 24.56 3.87 -14.42
CA SER A 382 24.58 2.85 -15.48
C SER A 382 25.88 2.05 -15.55
N GLN A 383 27.00 2.67 -15.19
CA GLN A 383 28.33 2.06 -15.19
C GLN A 383 29.28 2.87 -14.32
N VAL A 384 30.40 2.26 -13.94
CA VAL A 384 31.48 2.94 -13.19
C VAL A 384 31.94 4.19 -13.94
N GLY A 385 32.07 5.30 -13.21
CA GLY A 385 32.42 6.61 -13.77
C GLY A 385 31.25 7.44 -14.33
N ALA A 386 30.05 6.86 -14.48
CA ALA A 386 28.85 7.63 -14.79
C ALA A 386 28.33 8.41 -13.57
N HIS A 387 27.57 9.47 -13.81
CA HIS A 387 26.93 10.23 -12.74
C HIS A 387 25.87 9.40 -12.02
N TRP A 388 25.81 9.58 -10.70
CA TRP A 388 24.76 9.00 -9.85
C TRP A 388 23.48 9.83 -9.93
N SER A 389 22.44 9.27 -10.55
CA SER A 389 21.08 9.79 -10.50
C SER A 389 20.42 9.45 -9.17
N VAL A 390 19.81 10.44 -8.54
CA VAL A 390 19.04 10.30 -7.30
C VAL A 390 17.59 10.04 -7.65
N CYS A 391 17.05 8.94 -7.12
CA CYS A 391 15.73 8.43 -7.41
C CYS A 391 14.95 8.17 -6.12
N VAL A 392 13.61 8.19 -6.21
CA VAL A 392 12.72 7.76 -5.14
C VAL A 392 11.96 6.51 -5.55
N VAL A 393 11.85 5.57 -4.61
CA VAL A 393 11.08 4.34 -4.77
C VAL A 393 9.59 4.68 -4.75
N ARG A 394 8.91 4.50 -5.89
CA ARG A 394 7.48 4.79 -6.06
C ARG A 394 6.58 3.58 -5.89
N TRP A 395 7.13 2.39 -6.12
CA TRP A 395 6.49 1.13 -5.79
C TRP A 395 7.52 0.02 -5.62
N ILE A 396 7.18 -1.00 -4.83
CA ILE A 396 7.98 -2.20 -4.65
C ILE A 396 7.11 -3.42 -4.92
N ARG A 397 7.71 -4.42 -5.58
CA ARG A 397 7.13 -5.74 -5.76
C ARG A 397 8.10 -6.85 -5.36
N SER A 398 7.59 -7.93 -4.81
CA SER A 398 8.34 -9.12 -4.44
C SER A 398 7.49 -10.35 -4.72
N ASP A 399 7.83 -11.05 -5.79
CA ASP A 399 7.15 -12.29 -6.20
C ASP A 399 7.75 -13.53 -5.51
N ALA A 400 8.93 -13.39 -4.88
CA ALA A 400 9.63 -14.44 -4.14
C ALA A 400 10.50 -13.83 -3.02
N PRO A 401 10.85 -14.58 -1.95
CA PRO A 401 11.57 -14.05 -0.79
C PRO A 401 12.90 -13.34 -1.06
N SER A 402 13.61 -13.70 -2.13
CA SER A 402 14.88 -13.07 -2.51
C SER A 402 14.76 -12.15 -3.72
N GLN A 403 13.57 -12.06 -4.32
CA GLN A 403 13.34 -11.28 -5.52
C GLN A 403 12.62 -9.99 -5.16
N VAL A 404 13.15 -8.88 -5.65
CA VAL A 404 12.50 -7.57 -5.52
C VAL A 404 12.60 -6.80 -6.84
N GLU A 405 11.49 -6.26 -7.29
CA GLU A 405 11.39 -5.31 -8.39
C GLU A 405 10.91 -3.97 -7.83
N VAL A 406 11.49 -2.86 -8.28
CA VAL A 406 11.08 -1.53 -7.87
C VAL A 406 10.89 -0.58 -9.03
N GLY A 407 9.90 0.29 -8.86
CA GLY A 407 9.74 1.47 -9.69
C GLY A 407 10.45 2.66 -9.08
N LEU A 408 11.38 3.23 -9.81
CA LEU A 408 12.10 4.44 -9.45
C LEU A 408 11.58 5.63 -10.23
N GLN A 409 11.43 6.78 -9.58
CA GLN A 409 11.33 8.08 -10.22
C GLN A 409 12.62 8.85 -10.01
N THR A 410 13.23 9.33 -11.09
CA THR A 410 14.41 10.19 -11.03
C THR A 410 13.99 11.59 -10.57
N ILE A 411 14.62 12.09 -9.50
CA ILE A 411 14.38 13.45 -8.97
C ILE A 411 15.54 14.41 -9.23
N SER A 412 16.75 13.89 -9.50
CA SER A 412 17.88 14.67 -10.00
C SER A 412 18.97 13.75 -10.56
N ASN A 413 19.75 14.23 -11.53
CA ASN A 413 20.95 13.53 -12.03
C ASN A 413 22.23 13.98 -11.30
N GLU A 414 22.12 15.02 -10.50
CA GLU A 414 23.22 15.63 -9.75
C GLU A 414 22.77 15.92 -8.32
N SER A 415 23.71 15.81 -7.40
CA SER A 415 23.49 16.08 -5.98
C SER A 415 24.78 16.45 -5.28
N THR A 416 24.67 17.40 -4.36
CA THR A 416 25.77 17.86 -3.50
C THR A 416 25.46 17.48 -2.04
N PRO A 417 26.35 16.78 -1.34
CA PRO A 417 26.13 16.40 0.05
C PRO A 417 26.27 17.63 0.96
N ILE A 418 25.27 17.83 1.82
CA ILE A 418 25.27 18.90 2.83
C ILE A 418 24.80 18.34 4.17
N ARG A 419 24.91 19.16 5.21
CA ARG A 419 24.11 18.99 6.43
C ARG A 419 23.08 20.10 6.51
N VAL A 420 21.89 19.80 6.99
CA VAL A 420 20.81 20.77 7.22
C VAL A 420 20.34 20.72 8.67
N GLY A 421 20.03 21.87 9.26
CA GLY A 421 19.51 21.96 10.63
C GLY A 421 18.33 22.93 10.69
N PHE A 422 17.26 22.51 11.35
CA PHE A 422 16.07 23.32 11.56
C PHE A 422 15.99 23.75 13.03
N ARG A 423 15.46 24.96 13.27
CA ARG A 423 15.12 25.40 14.63
C ARG A 423 13.79 24.78 15.06
N GLY A 424 13.65 24.45 16.35
CA GLY A 424 12.40 23.97 16.95
C GLY A 424 12.31 22.46 17.15
N GLY A 425 13.39 21.81 17.58
CA GLY A 425 13.43 20.39 17.95
C GLY A 425 13.88 20.14 19.38
N ASP A 426 13.71 18.90 19.85
CA ASP A 426 14.21 18.44 21.16
C ASP A 426 15.73 18.61 21.31
N ASP A 427 16.47 18.57 20.19
CA ASP A 427 17.90 18.87 20.12
C ASP A 427 18.16 20.11 19.21
N PRO A 428 18.09 21.33 19.78
CA PRO A 428 18.35 22.56 19.05
C PRO A 428 19.80 22.59 18.52
N GLY A 429 19.95 22.44 17.21
CA GLY A 429 21.27 22.45 16.55
C GLY A 429 21.67 21.11 15.92
N GLU A 430 20.81 20.09 15.99
CA GLU A 430 21.04 18.85 15.25
C GLU A 430 21.13 19.12 13.74
N MET A 431 22.28 18.77 13.16
CA MET A 431 22.56 18.89 11.74
C MET A 431 22.47 17.51 11.08
N MET A 432 21.46 17.31 10.24
CA MET A 432 21.19 16.03 9.59
C MET A 432 21.78 15.96 8.17
N PRO A 433 22.27 14.78 7.73
CA PRO A 433 22.71 14.57 6.36
C PRO A 433 21.59 14.80 5.33
N ALA A 434 21.86 15.60 4.31
CA ALA A 434 20.91 15.91 3.23
C ALA A 434 21.62 16.14 1.89
N LEU A 435 20.87 16.19 0.80
CA LEU A 435 21.41 16.46 -0.53
C LEU A 435 20.79 17.73 -1.12
N VAL A 436 21.62 18.65 -1.60
CA VAL A 436 21.16 19.73 -2.48
C VAL A 436 21.05 19.20 -3.90
N LEU A 437 19.90 19.46 -4.54
CA LEU A 437 19.61 19.09 -5.92
C LEU A 437 19.50 20.36 -6.78
N PRO A 438 20.24 20.47 -7.90
CA PRO A 438 20.20 21.65 -8.77
C PRO A 438 18.83 21.83 -9.42
N PRO A 439 18.45 23.04 -9.87
CA PRO A 439 17.18 23.25 -10.57
C PRO A 439 17.06 22.40 -11.84
N ILE A 440 15.84 22.03 -12.19
CA ILE A 440 15.49 21.35 -13.44
C ILE A 440 14.51 22.26 -14.18
N PRO A 441 14.97 23.06 -15.17
CA PRO A 441 14.11 24.02 -15.86
C PRO A 441 12.81 23.38 -16.38
N GLY A 442 11.67 24.00 -16.06
CA GLY A 442 10.34 23.51 -16.46
C GLY A 442 9.73 22.44 -15.57
N VAL A 443 10.51 21.82 -14.66
CA VAL A 443 10.02 20.83 -13.67
C VAL A 443 10.15 21.38 -12.26
N ARG A 444 11.32 21.91 -11.91
CA ARG A 444 11.65 22.47 -10.61
C ARG A 444 12.60 23.66 -10.77
N ASN A 445 12.07 24.88 -10.67
CA ASN A 445 12.81 26.09 -11.03
C ASN A 445 13.80 26.58 -9.96
N HIS A 446 13.68 26.13 -8.71
CA HIS A 446 14.62 26.47 -7.63
C HIS A 446 15.48 25.28 -7.25
N GLN A 447 16.59 25.52 -6.55
CA GLN A 447 17.32 24.47 -5.85
C GLN A 447 16.40 23.79 -4.84
N ALA A 448 16.66 22.52 -4.55
CA ALA A 448 15.91 21.78 -3.56
C ALA A 448 16.83 21.00 -2.64
N ILE A 449 16.32 20.70 -1.44
CA ILE A 449 16.99 19.84 -0.48
C ILE A 449 16.16 18.57 -0.32
N LEU A 450 16.85 17.43 -0.44
CA LEU A 450 16.35 16.13 -0.07
C LEU A 450 16.86 15.80 1.34
N ALA A 451 15.96 15.75 2.31
CA ALA A 451 16.27 15.55 3.72
C ALA A 451 15.52 14.32 4.29
N PRO A 452 15.93 13.79 5.46
CA PRO A 452 15.18 12.76 6.17
C PRO A 452 13.73 13.17 6.46
N SER A 453 12.82 12.20 6.56
CA SER A 453 11.42 12.49 6.93
C SER A 453 11.32 13.15 8.30
N GLY A 454 10.49 14.19 8.42
CA GLY A 454 10.38 14.99 9.66
C GLY A 454 11.51 16.00 9.87
N ALA A 455 12.36 16.20 8.87
CA ALA A 455 13.36 17.27 8.87
C ALA A 455 12.68 18.65 8.86
N TYR A 456 11.64 18.81 8.05
CA TYR A 456 10.93 20.07 7.93
C TYR A 456 10.15 20.40 9.20
N ARG A 457 10.66 21.36 9.97
CA ARG A 457 10.02 21.88 11.20
C ARG A 457 9.75 23.38 11.16
N SER A 458 10.46 24.11 10.31
CA SER A 458 10.36 25.57 10.18
C SER A 458 10.70 26.00 8.75
N ARG A 459 10.22 27.19 8.34
CA ARG A 459 10.55 27.77 7.03
C ARG A 459 12.02 28.18 6.91
N ARG A 460 12.71 28.46 8.02
CA ARG A 460 14.13 28.82 8.03
C ARG A 460 14.97 27.67 8.55
N PHE A 461 16.12 27.47 7.92
CA PHE A 461 17.07 26.43 8.28
C PHE A 461 18.50 26.90 8.00
N ILE A 462 19.47 26.22 8.60
CA ILE A 462 20.90 26.38 8.29
C ILE A 462 21.34 25.20 7.43
N LEU A 463 22.16 25.47 6.43
CA LEU A 463 22.83 24.44 5.65
C LEU A 463 24.34 24.62 5.73
N ILE A 464 25.06 23.50 5.82
CA ILE A 464 26.51 23.43 5.86
C ILE A 464 26.97 22.54 4.70
N HIS A 465 27.82 23.09 3.84
CA HIS A 465 28.50 22.36 2.79
C HIS A 465 29.99 22.26 3.14
N GLU A 466 30.44 21.04 3.45
CA GLU A 466 31.82 20.73 3.80
C GLU A 466 32.54 20.25 2.52
N SER A 467 33.28 21.16 1.89
CA SER A 467 34.15 20.89 0.73
C SER A 467 35.62 21.19 1.11
N GLU A 468 36.47 21.67 0.20
CA GLU A 468 37.78 22.24 0.56
C GLU A 468 37.66 23.41 1.55
N ARG A 469 36.53 24.12 1.50
CA ARG A 469 36.12 25.14 2.48
C ARG A 469 34.76 24.77 3.05
N ILE A 470 34.56 25.11 4.32
CA ILE A 470 33.26 25.02 4.97
C ILE A 470 32.44 26.24 4.56
N TYR A 471 31.33 26.00 3.88
CA TYR A 471 30.35 27.03 3.54
C TYR A 471 29.11 26.87 4.42
N VAL A 472 28.73 27.93 5.12
CA VAL A 472 27.55 27.97 5.98
C VAL A 472 26.61 29.03 5.45
N ALA A 473 25.34 28.68 5.28
CA ALA A 473 24.32 29.61 4.84
C ALA A 473 22.98 29.37 5.54
N GLN A 474 22.19 30.44 5.64
CA GLN A 474 20.80 30.36 6.02
C GLN A 474 19.93 30.21 4.78
N GLY A 475 19.02 29.25 4.80
CA GLY A 475 18.05 29.01 3.74
C GLY A 475 16.62 29.30 4.19
N ARG A 476 15.78 29.64 3.22
CA ARG A 476 14.33 29.79 3.38
C ARG A 476 13.60 28.84 2.45
N LEU A 477 12.73 28.02 3.00
CA LEU A 477 11.88 27.09 2.25
C LEU A 477 10.83 27.87 1.44
N LEU A 478 10.63 27.44 0.20
CA LEU A 478 9.66 28.00 -0.75
C LEU A 478 8.43 27.10 -0.89
N SER A 479 8.65 25.80 -1.12
CA SER A 479 7.60 24.81 -1.27
C SER A 479 8.07 23.44 -0.81
N LEU A 480 7.13 22.63 -0.33
CA LEU A 480 7.34 21.23 -0.01
C LEU A 480 6.81 20.40 -1.18
N ASP A 481 7.72 19.90 -2.00
CA ASP A 481 7.41 19.29 -3.29
C ASP A 481 7.01 17.80 -3.14
N MET A 482 7.53 17.12 -2.12
CA MET A 482 7.23 15.73 -1.84
C MET A 482 7.52 15.38 -0.38
N GLN A 483 6.66 14.54 0.19
CA GLN A 483 6.90 13.89 1.48
C GLN A 483 6.62 12.39 1.35
N THR A 484 7.44 11.59 2.02
CA THR A 484 7.28 10.14 2.14
C THR A 484 7.57 9.72 3.59
N ALA A 485 7.36 8.46 3.91
CA ALA A 485 7.79 7.89 5.19
C ALA A 485 9.30 8.05 5.47
N HIS A 486 10.14 8.21 4.43
CA HIS A 486 11.61 8.18 4.59
C HIS A 486 12.30 9.51 4.31
N VAL A 487 11.77 10.33 3.41
CA VAL A 487 12.38 11.60 2.99
C VAL A 487 11.36 12.68 2.65
N GLU A 488 11.85 13.91 2.66
CA GLU A 488 11.15 15.11 2.23
C GLU A 488 12.01 15.84 1.18
N LEU A 489 11.35 16.39 0.16
CA LEU A 489 11.97 17.20 -0.87
C LEU A 489 11.29 18.57 -0.86
N PHE A 490 12.08 19.63 -0.70
CA PHE A 490 11.57 20.99 -0.67
C PHE A 490 12.46 21.95 -1.44
N GLN A 491 11.84 22.90 -2.14
CA GLN A 491 12.54 24.00 -2.80
C GLN A 491 12.93 25.07 -1.78
N PHE A 492 14.07 25.72 -2.03
CA PHE A 492 14.57 26.78 -1.15
C PHE A 492 15.28 27.89 -1.93
N GLU A 493 15.49 29.00 -1.23
CA GLU A 493 16.39 30.08 -1.60
C GLU A 493 17.35 30.39 -0.44
N TYR A 494 18.48 31.01 -0.73
CA TYR A 494 19.36 31.56 0.29
C TYR A 494 18.72 32.81 0.90
N ASP A 495 18.70 32.92 2.22
CA ASP A 495 18.18 34.10 2.91
C ASP A 495 19.19 35.26 2.71
N PRO A 496 18.82 36.36 2.03
CA PRO A 496 19.74 37.48 1.80
C PRO A 496 20.07 38.25 3.09
N TYR A 497 19.32 38.01 4.17
CA TYR A 497 19.53 38.61 5.49
C TYR A 497 19.78 37.52 6.53
N PRO A 498 20.98 36.91 6.54
CA PRO A 498 21.34 35.92 7.55
C PRO A 498 21.31 36.55 8.95
N LEU A 499 20.76 35.81 9.93
CA LEU A 499 20.62 36.26 11.33
C LEU A 499 21.95 36.38 12.07
#